data_AF-A0A1U9YRN6-F1
#
_entry.id   AF-A0A1U9YRN6-F1
#
_cell.length_a   1.000
_cell.length_b   1.000
_cell.length_c   1.000
_cell.angle_alpha   90.00
_cell.angle_beta   90.00
_cell.angle_gamma   90.00
#
_symmetry.space_group_name_H-M   'P 1'
#
loop_
_entity.id
_entity.type
_entity.pdbx_description
1 polymer ?
#
loop_
_entity_poly.entity_id
_entity_poly.type
_entity_poly.pdbx_seq_one_letter_code
_entity_poly.pdbx_strand_id
1 'polypeptide(L)' 'MDSIKVKQHEETEQLMQAAVDTTIPEIIKKQGTEGVDAVAEATKSSEAVIQGVNQALEKAKK' A
#
# COMPACT_ATOMS: atom_id res chain seq x y z
N MET A 1 11.47 -1.52 7.29
CA MET A 1 10.08 -1.13 7.65
C MET A 1 9.48 -2.25 8.46
N ASP A 2 9.06 -1.99 9.70
CA ASP A 2 8.62 -3.06 10.62
C ASP A 2 7.10 -3.28 10.61
N SER A 3 6.30 -2.30 10.21
CA SER A 3 4.86 -2.47 9.93
C SER A 3 4.28 -1.27 9.16
N ILE A 4 3.37 -1.53 8.24
CA ILE A 4 2.56 -0.51 7.57
C ILE A 4 1.11 -0.72 8.03
N LYS A 5 0.49 0.34 8.56
CA LYS A 5 -0.92 0.33 9.00
C LYS A 5 -1.67 1.47 8.35
N VAL A 6 -2.75 1.15 7.64
CA VAL A 6 -3.68 2.15 7.11
C VAL A 6 -4.51 2.68 8.27
N LYS A 7 -4.36 3.97 8.60
CA LYS A 7 -5.12 4.62 9.70
C LYS A 7 -6.47 5.16 9.27
N GLN A 8 -6.60 5.56 8.01
CA GLN A 8 -7.82 6.13 7.44
C GLN A 8 -7.94 5.72 5.98
N HIS A 9 -9.15 5.36 5.59
CA HIS A 9 -9.57 5.23 4.21
C HIS A 9 -11.05 5.62 4.09
N GLU A 10 -11.44 6.21 2.97
CA GLU A 10 -12.84 6.52 2.65
C GLU A 10 -13.44 5.53 1.64
N GLU A 11 -12.66 4.52 1.23
CA GLU A 11 -13.13 3.49 0.28
C GLU A 11 -13.90 2.36 0.98
N THR A 12 -14.55 1.51 0.18
CA THR A 12 -15.15 0.26 0.63
C THR A 12 -14.10 -0.58 1.36
N GLU A 13 -14.37 -0.89 2.64
CA GLU A 13 -13.45 -1.63 3.52
C GLU A 13 -12.90 -2.89 2.84
N GLN A 14 -13.73 -3.69 2.16
CA GLN A 14 -13.29 -4.89 1.45
C GLN A 14 -12.25 -4.64 0.36
N LEU A 15 -12.37 -3.56 -0.42
CA LEU A 15 -11.42 -3.24 -1.49
C LEU A 15 -10.09 -2.77 -0.92
N MET A 16 -10.16 -1.90 0.10
CA MET A 16 -8.98 -1.44 0.82
C MET A 16 -8.26 -2.60 1.48
N GLN A 17 -8.99 -3.48 2.16
CA GLN A 17 -8.43 -4.62 2.88
C GLN A 17 -7.77 -5.61 1.92
N ALA A 18 -8.42 -5.93 0.79
CA ALA A 18 -7.82 -6.77 -0.25
C ALA A 18 -6.54 -6.17 -0.85
N ALA A 19 -6.55 -4.87 -1.11
CA ALA A 19 -5.37 -4.14 -1.60
C ALA A 19 -4.24 -4.18 -0.56
N VAL A 20 -4.54 -3.82 0.69
CA VAL A 20 -3.60 -3.73 1.82
C VAL A 20 -3.00 -5.10 2.13
N ASP A 21 -3.83 -6.15 2.26
CA ASP A 21 -3.37 -7.50 2.60
C ASP A 21 -2.43 -8.09 1.55
N THR A 22 -2.51 -7.61 0.30
CA THR A 22 -1.64 -8.08 -0.79
C THR A 22 -0.42 -7.16 -0.98
N THR A 23 -0.64 -5.85 -1.08
CA THR A 23 0.41 -4.87 -1.39
C THR A 23 1.31 -4.56 -0.20
N ILE A 24 0.80 -4.46 1.03
CA ILE A 24 1.64 -4.15 2.20
C ILE A 24 2.74 -5.20 2.46
N PRO A 25 2.46 -6.51 2.51
CA PRO A 25 3.52 -7.49 2.74
C PRO A 25 4.54 -7.51 1.62
N GLU A 26 4.11 -7.31 0.36
CA GLU A 26 5.00 -7.14 -0.79
C GLU A 26 5.91 -5.91 -0.64
N ILE A 27 5.36 -4.77 -0.23
CA ILE A 27 6.13 -3.54 0.01
C ILE A 27 7.15 -3.73 1.14
N ILE A 28 6.73 -4.36 2.24
CA ILE A 28 7.62 -4.66 3.38
C ILE A 28 8.76 -5.59 2.94
N LYS A 29 8.44 -6.64 2.18
CA LYS A 29 9.42 -7.62 1.69
C LYS A 29 10.41 -7.01 0.71
N LYS A 30 9.93 -6.13 -0.18
CA LYS A 30 10.77 -5.42 -1.17
C LYS A 30 11.45 -4.17 -0.58
N GLN A 31 11.07 -3.77 0.64
CA GLN A 31 11.44 -2.49 1.25
C GLN A 31 11.19 -1.28 0.34
N GLY A 32 10.14 -1.34 -0.45
CA GLY A 32 9.84 -0.34 -1.45
C GLY A 32 8.58 -0.70 -2.22
N THR A 33 8.08 0.26 -2.97
CA THR A 33 6.86 0.09 -3.76
C THR A 33 7.16 -0.32 -5.21
N GLU A 34 8.43 -0.45 -5.57
CA GLU A 34 8.86 -0.88 -6.89
C GLU A 34 8.52 -2.35 -7.13
N GLY A 35 7.81 -2.62 -8.23
CA GLY A 35 7.43 -3.96 -8.66
C GLY A 35 6.35 -4.61 -7.80
N VAL A 36 5.62 -3.87 -6.97
CA VAL A 36 4.47 -4.37 -6.22
C VAL A 36 3.25 -4.41 -7.15
N ASP A 37 2.65 -5.58 -7.29
CA ASP A 37 1.50 -5.78 -8.18
C ASP A 37 0.20 -5.27 -7.55
N ALA A 38 -0.61 -4.57 -8.36
CA ALA A 38 -1.94 -4.13 -7.97
C ALA A 38 -2.94 -5.29 -8.04
N VAL A 39 -3.83 -5.38 -7.07
CA VAL A 39 -4.89 -6.39 -7.05
C VAL A 39 -5.95 -6.01 -8.09
N ALA A 40 -6.25 -6.89 -9.05
CA ALA A 40 -7.16 -6.58 -10.17
C ALA A 40 -8.57 -6.12 -9.73
N GLU A 41 -9.09 -6.65 -8.61
CA GLU A 41 -10.40 -6.25 -8.06
C GLU A 41 -10.34 -4.95 -7.24
N ALA A 42 -9.14 -4.50 -6.88
CA ALA A 42 -8.89 -3.29 -6.08
C ALA A 42 -7.74 -2.47 -6.68
N THR A 43 -7.67 -2.35 -8.01
CA THR A 43 -6.52 -1.72 -8.70
C THR A 43 -6.33 -0.29 -8.24
N LYS A 44 -7.42 0.49 -8.20
CA LYS A 44 -7.39 1.89 -7.75
C LYS A 44 -6.93 2.02 -6.30
N SER A 45 -7.46 1.17 -5.42
CA SER A 45 -7.10 1.17 -3.99
C SER A 45 -5.65 0.73 -3.79
N SER A 46 -5.17 -0.26 -4.55
CA SER A 46 -3.79 -0.75 -4.53
C SER A 46 -2.82 0.34 -4.99
N GLU A 47 -3.11 1.02 -6.09
CA GLU A 47 -2.32 2.16 -6.58
C GLU A 47 -2.26 3.29 -5.54
N ALA A 48 -3.39 3.60 -4.89
CA ALA A 48 -3.44 4.61 -3.84
C ALA A 48 -2.57 4.24 -2.63
N VAL A 49 -2.61 2.97 -2.19
CA VAL A 49 -1.74 2.47 -1.10
C VAL A 49 -0.28 2.55 -1.50
N ILE A 50 0.09 2.08 -2.70
CA ILE A 50 1.45 2.12 -3.24
C ILE A 50 1.94 3.58 -3.26
N GLN A 51 1.18 4.50 -3.85
CA GLN A 51 1.51 5.92 -3.90
C GLN A 51 1.65 6.53 -2.50
N GLY A 52 0.71 6.25 -1.60
CA GLY A 52 0.73 6.76 -0.23
C GLY A 52 1.92 6.26 0.57
N VAL A 53 2.27 4.98 0.41
CA VAL A 53 3.49 4.42 1.02
C VAL A 53 4.72 5.06 0.42
N ASN A 54 4.81 5.21 -0.91
CA ASN A 54 5.96 5.82 -1.56
C ASN A 54 6.21 7.25 -1.05
N GLN A 55 5.14 8.06 -0.96
CA GLN A 55 5.21 9.40 -0.37
C GLN A 55 5.62 9.36 1.11
N ALA A 56 5.12 8.39 1.89
CA ALA A 56 5.51 8.23 3.29
C ALA A 56 6.99 7.85 3.42
N LEU A 57 7.51 7.02 2.52
CA LEU A 57 8.93 6.65 2.47
C LEU A 57 9.82 7.82 2.06
N GLU A 58 9.40 8.61 1.08
CA GLU A 58 10.08 9.85 0.71
C GLU A 58 10.10 10.85 1.88
N LYS A 59 8.97 11.01 2.58
CA LYS A 59 8.90 11.86 3.78
C LYS A 59 9.75 11.33 4.92
N ALA A 60 9.85 10.02 5.10
CA ALA A 60 10.66 9.40 6.15
C ALA A 60 12.16 9.45 5.87
N LYS A 61 12.57 9.58 4.59
CA LYS A 61 13.97 9.83 4.20
C LYS A 61 14.42 11.26 4.47
N LYS A 62 13.51 12.19 4.74
CA LYS A 62 13.77 13.62 4.95
C LYS A 62 13.81 13.95 6.44
#